data_AF-A0A7K1G6Q5-F1
#
_entry.id   AF-A0A7K1G6Q5-F1
#
_cell.length_a   1.000
_cell.length_b   1.000
_cell.length_c   1.000
_cell.angle_alpha   90.00
_cell.angle_beta   90.00
_cell.angle_gamma   90.00
#
_symmetry.space_group_name_H-M   'P 1'
#
loop_
_entity.id
_entity.type
_entity.pdbx_description
1 polymer ?
#
loop_
_entity_poly.entity_id
_entity_poly.type
_entity_poly.pdbx_seq_one_letter_code
_entity_poly.pdbx_strand_id
1 'polypeptide(L)'
;MEDLINESYEFEQVDNNPLHTKYDFLSKGEKQIPKRIAIRKYPQPGLERYYNLGFGNIFIDKNGIESISDMSRDNNKNDKNKVLKTVFTCALDFLSTSPNSILTFFGNTSAKHRLYKMGLNNNLASIENYFIIKGGIIKDLKIIENLEDGKQPKSIIDIEKIEYQQYNPIKSVLYNFITFEIKDDFK
;
A
#
# COMPACT_ATOMS: atom_id res chain seq x y z
N MET A 1 5.03 -14.78 -12.67
CA MET A 1 4.34 -13.47 -12.66
C MET A 1 2.82 -13.64 -12.72
N GLU A 2 2.38 -14.62 -13.51
CA GLU A 2 0.96 -14.93 -13.77
C GLU A 2 0.08 -14.98 -12.53
N ASP A 3 0.42 -15.65 -11.41
CA ASP A 3 -0.53 -15.77 -10.30
C ASP A 3 -0.90 -14.45 -9.59
N LEU A 4 0.00 -13.46 -9.59
CA LEU A 4 -0.26 -12.15 -8.99
C LEU A 4 -0.99 -11.22 -9.96
N ILE A 5 -0.61 -11.28 -11.24
CA ILE A 5 -1.21 -10.49 -12.33
C ILE A 5 -2.59 -11.04 -12.70
N ASN A 6 -2.76 -12.35 -12.66
CA ASN A 6 -4.03 -13.01 -12.92
C ASN A 6 -5.03 -12.56 -11.86
N GLU A 7 -6.15 -12.05 -12.35
CA GLU A 7 -7.23 -11.45 -11.57
C GLU A 7 -6.91 -10.07 -10.96
N SER A 8 -5.84 -9.38 -11.34
CA SER A 8 -5.75 -7.92 -11.12
C SER A 8 -6.67 -7.18 -12.09
N TYR A 9 -6.97 -5.92 -11.80
CA TYR A 9 -7.47 -5.02 -12.84
C TYR A 9 -6.31 -4.60 -13.73
N GLU A 10 -6.63 -4.29 -14.99
CA GLU A 10 -5.74 -3.50 -15.84
C GLU A 10 -5.58 -2.10 -15.22
N PHE A 11 -4.36 -1.59 -15.26
CA PHE A 11 -4.01 -0.29 -14.71
C PHE A 11 -3.11 0.47 -15.69
N GLU A 12 -3.09 1.78 -15.55
CA GLU A 12 -2.23 2.68 -16.32
C GLU A 12 -1.35 3.47 -15.36
N GLN A 13 -0.06 3.62 -15.69
CA GLN A 13 0.80 4.57 -15.00
C GLN A 13 0.52 5.97 -15.52
N VAL A 14 -0.14 6.79 -14.70
CA VAL A 14 -0.58 8.15 -15.09
C VAL A 14 0.41 9.25 -14.68
N ASP A 15 1.39 8.89 -13.85
CA ASP A 15 2.43 9.80 -13.38
C ASP A 15 3.67 9.00 -12.96
N ASN A 16 4.85 9.43 -13.37
CA ASN A 16 6.11 8.79 -13.02
C ASN A 16 7.21 9.84 -12.80
N ASN A 17 7.45 10.16 -11.53
CA ASN A 17 8.47 11.09 -11.09
C ASN A 17 9.34 10.42 -10.00
N PRO A 18 10.64 10.75 -9.91
CA PRO A 18 11.51 10.22 -8.84
C PRO A 18 10.99 10.39 -7.40
N LEU A 19 10.11 11.36 -7.16
CA LEU A 19 9.50 11.61 -5.85
C LEU A 19 8.12 10.98 -5.68
N HIS A 20 7.42 10.69 -6.78
CA HIS A 20 6.09 10.11 -6.74
C HIS A 20 5.70 9.40 -8.05
N THR A 21 4.98 8.30 -7.92
CA THR A 21 4.42 7.54 -9.04
C THR A 21 2.94 7.30 -8.78
N LYS A 22 2.11 7.37 -9.81
CA LYS A 22 0.67 7.11 -9.70
C LYS A 22 0.23 6.08 -10.73
N TYR A 23 -0.65 5.20 -10.30
CA TYR A 23 -1.33 4.24 -11.16
C TYR A 23 -2.83 4.37 -11.00
N ASP A 24 -3.56 4.40 -12.11
CA ASP A 24 -5.01 4.42 -12.12
C ASP A 24 -5.57 3.11 -12.65
N PHE A 25 -6.68 2.69 -12.07
CA PHE A 25 -7.44 1.55 -12.56
C PHE A 25 -8.92 1.74 -12.27
N LEU A 26 -9.74 1.07 -13.08
CA LEU A 26 -11.19 1.07 -12.91
C LEU A 26 -11.64 -0.20 -12.20
N SER A 27 -12.10 -0.08 -10.96
CA SER A 27 -12.77 -1.18 -10.26
C SER A 27 -14.15 -1.39 -10.88
N LYS A 28 -14.34 -2.56 -11.54
CA LYS A 28 -15.56 -2.92 -12.25
C LYS A 28 -16.31 -4.02 -11.48
N GLY A 29 -17.48 -3.67 -10.96
CA GLY A 29 -18.44 -4.59 -10.34
C GLY A 29 -19.86 -4.11 -10.61
N GLU A 30 -20.69 -4.02 -9.57
CA GLU A 30 -22.01 -3.36 -9.65
C GLU A 30 -21.86 -1.87 -10.01
N LYS A 31 -20.71 -1.28 -9.66
CA LYS A 31 -20.32 0.09 -9.98
C LYS A 31 -18.98 0.11 -10.71
N GLN A 32 -18.75 1.18 -11.45
CA GLN A 32 -17.44 1.54 -11.99
C GLN A 32 -16.83 2.60 -11.07
N ILE A 33 -15.77 2.24 -10.33
CA ILE A 33 -15.17 3.10 -9.31
C ILE A 33 -13.71 3.37 -9.72
N PRO A 34 -13.36 4.60 -10.14
CA PRO A 34 -11.98 4.94 -10.45
C PRO A 34 -11.16 4.94 -9.16
N LYS A 35 -9.99 4.30 -9.20
CA LYS A 35 -9.10 4.14 -8.07
C LYS A 35 -7.68 4.50 -8.47
N ARG A 36 -6.96 5.11 -7.53
CA ARG A 36 -5.56 5.50 -7.70
C ARG A 36 -4.70 4.84 -6.64
N ILE A 37 -3.58 4.29 -7.07
CA ILE A 37 -2.42 3.97 -6.23
C ILE A 37 -1.48 5.18 -6.33
N ALA A 38 -1.03 5.69 -5.19
CA ALA A 38 -0.05 6.76 -5.11
C ALA A 38 1.14 6.27 -4.30
N ILE A 39 2.30 6.18 -4.95
CA ILE A 39 3.58 5.87 -4.33
C ILE A 39 4.31 7.18 -4.12
N ARG A 40 4.66 7.53 -2.89
CA ARG A 40 5.29 8.82 -2.56
C ARG A 40 6.53 8.63 -1.71
N LYS A 41 7.62 9.26 -2.12
CA LYS A 41 8.88 9.22 -1.36
C LYS A 41 8.72 9.92 -0.01
N TYR A 42 9.29 9.34 1.04
CA TYR A 42 9.38 10.03 2.33
C TYR A 42 10.40 11.18 2.23
N PRO A 43 10.05 12.40 2.65
CA PRO A 43 10.97 13.54 2.61
C PRO A 43 11.98 13.56 3.78
N GLN A 44 11.81 12.71 4.79
CA GLN A 44 12.64 12.72 5.99
C GLN A 44 14.05 12.13 5.71
N PRO A 45 15.11 12.74 6.28
CA PRO A 45 16.46 12.15 6.26
C PRO A 45 16.47 10.73 6.86
N GLY A 46 17.28 9.84 6.29
CA GLY A 46 17.36 8.43 6.68
C GLY A 46 16.27 7.54 6.07
N LEU A 47 15.32 8.12 5.32
CA LEU A 47 14.27 7.41 4.60
C LEU A 47 14.39 7.53 3.07
N GLU A 48 15.60 7.76 2.54
CA GLU A 48 15.84 8.05 1.12
C GLU A 48 15.44 6.91 0.18
N ARG A 49 15.37 5.68 0.70
CA ARG A 49 14.91 4.49 -0.04
C ARG A 49 13.42 4.21 0.16
N TYR A 50 12.77 4.85 1.11
CA TYR A 50 11.41 4.51 1.51
C TYR A 50 10.37 5.34 0.75
N TYR A 51 9.30 4.67 0.37
CA TYR A 51 8.13 5.26 -0.27
C TYR A 51 6.87 4.74 0.40
N ASN A 52 5.90 5.62 0.64
CA ASN A 52 4.58 5.24 1.08
C ASN A 52 3.75 4.74 -0.11
N LEU A 53 3.20 3.52 0.00
CA LEU A 53 2.21 2.97 -0.92
C LEU A 53 0.80 3.22 -0.39
N GLY A 54 0.15 4.26 -0.89
CA GLY A 54 -1.25 4.58 -0.60
C GLY A 54 -2.17 4.20 -1.76
N PHE A 55 -3.45 3.91 -1.47
CA PHE A 55 -4.46 3.79 -2.51
C PHE A 55 -5.84 4.20 -2.03
N GLY A 56 -6.69 4.68 -2.94
CA GLY A 56 -8.04 5.12 -2.62
C GLY A 56 -8.91 5.34 -3.85
N ASN A 57 -10.14 5.78 -3.62
CA ASN A 57 -11.05 6.17 -4.70
C ASN A 57 -10.69 7.57 -5.19
N ILE A 58 -10.78 7.78 -6.50
CA ILE A 58 -10.64 9.09 -7.11
C ILE A 58 -12.00 9.80 -7.04
N PHE A 59 -11.99 11.03 -6.57
CA PHE A 59 -13.13 11.95 -6.61
C PHE A 59 -12.74 13.20 -7.37
N ILE A 60 -13.59 13.60 -8.30
CA ILE A 60 -13.44 14.85 -9.04
C ILE A 60 -14.51 15.78 -8.52
N ASP A 61 -14.11 16.92 -7.96
CA ASP A 61 -15.07 17.91 -7.50
C ASP A 61 -15.72 18.68 -8.67
N LYS A 62 -16.68 19.54 -8.35
CA LYS A 62 -17.39 20.36 -9.35
C LYS A 62 -16.49 21.31 -10.16
N ASN A 63 -15.28 21.58 -9.68
CA ASN A 63 -14.30 22.44 -10.33
C ASN A 63 -13.26 21.64 -11.13
N GLY A 64 -13.40 20.31 -11.19
CA GLY A 64 -12.45 19.43 -11.86
C GLY A 64 -11.21 19.08 -11.01
N ILE A 65 -11.19 19.41 -9.72
CA ILE A 65 -10.07 19.12 -8.84
C ILE A 65 -10.17 17.67 -8.38
N GLU A 66 -9.13 16.89 -8.68
CA GLU A 66 -9.01 15.50 -8.26
C GLU A 66 -8.57 15.40 -6.79
N SER A 67 -9.20 14.50 -6.05
CA SER A 67 -8.79 14.09 -4.71
C SER A 67 -8.85 12.57 -4.59
N ILE A 68 -7.97 12.02 -3.76
CA ILE A 68 -7.99 10.59 -3.43
C ILE A 68 -8.55 10.47 -2.03
N SER A 69 -9.60 9.66 -1.86
CA SER A 69 -10.06 9.28 -0.52
C SER A 69 -9.74 7.82 -0.26
N ASP A 70 -8.76 7.62 0.61
CA ASP A 70 -8.46 6.33 1.24
C ASP A 70 -9.40 6.02 2.41
N MET A 71 -10.39 6.88 2.70
CA MET A 71 -11.45 6.70 3.70
C MET A 71 -12.79 6.27 3.09
N SER A 72 -12.94 6.39 1.77
CA SER A 72 -14.15 6.00 1.04
C SER A 72 -14.65 4.60 1.42
N ARG A 73 -15.96 4.51 1.65
CA ARG A 73 -16.71 3.26 1.85
C ARG A 73 -17.39 2.80 0.56
N ASP A 74 -17.39 3.62 -0.49
CA ASP A 74 -17.97 3.27 -1.78
C ASP A 74 -17.03 2.30 -2.52
N ASN A 75 -17.33 1.01 -2.43
CA ASN A 75 -16.56 -0.07 -3.01
C ASN A 75 -17.50 -1.16 -3.53
N ASN A 76 -17.03 -1.97 -4.49
CA ASN A 76 -17.76 -3.15 -4.91
C ASN A 76 -17.66 -4.25 -3.82
N LYS A 77 -18.77 -4.93 -3.53
CA LYS A 77 -18.89 -5.84 -2.37
C LYS A 77 -17.88 -7.00 -2.38
N ASN A 78 -17.54 -7.52 -3.56
CA ASN A 78 -16.78 -8.76 -3.73
C ASN A 78 -15.44 -8.56 -4.46
N ASP A 79 -14.98 -7.32 -4.67
CA ASP A 79 -13.78 -7.07 -5.48
C ASP A 79 -12.52 -6.73 -4.67
N LYS A 80 -12.64 -6.67 -3.34
CA LYS A 80 -11.54 -6.31 -2.45
C LYS A 80 -10.25 -7.09 -2.71
N ASN A 81 -10.33 -8.41 -2.94
CA ASN A 81 -9.15 -9.23 -3.20
C ASN A 81 -8.48 -8.84 -4.52
N LYS A 82 -9.27 -8.62 -5.57
CA LYS A 82 -8.82 -8.15 -6.89
C LYS A 82 -8.22 -6.75 -6.82
N VAL A 83 -8.82 -5.83 -6.05
CA VAL A 83 -8.24 -4.51 -5.75
C VAL A 83 -6.88 -4.65 -5.08
N LEU A 84 -6.75 -5.48 -4.04
CA LEU A 84 -5.47 -5.66 -3.35
C LEU A 84 -4.42 -6.35 -4.22
N LYS A 85 -4.79 -7.35 -5.03
CA LYS A 85 -3.90 -7.92 -6.07
C LYS A 85 -3.41 -6.85 -7.04
N THR A 86 -4.29 -5.95 -7.47
CA THR A 86 -3.92 -4.82 -8.34
C THR A 86 -2.91 -3.90 -7.66
N VAL A 87 -3.12 -3.56 -6.38
CA VAL A 87 -2.16 -2.78 -5.58
C VAL A 87 -0.80 -3.47 -5.50
N PHE A 88 -0.76 -4.78 -5.23
CA PHE A 88 0.50 -5.53 -5.17
C PHE A 88 1.17 -5.67 -6.55
N THR A 89 0.40 -5.72 -7.63
CA THR A 89 0.92 -5.74 -9.01
C THR A 89 1.55 -4.38 -9.37
N CYS A 90 0.91 -3.27 -9.00
CA CYS A 90 1.50 -1.93 -9.18
C CYS A 90 2.75 -1.74 -8.31
N ALA A 91 2.78 -2.34 -7.11
CA ALA A 91 3.96 -2.36 -6.26
C ALA A 91 5.13 -3.13 -6.92
N LEU A 92 4.83 -4.24 -7.61
CA LEU A 92 5.82 -5.01 -8.37
C LEU A 92 6.34 -4.20 -9.55
N ASP A 93 5.46 -3.57 -10.32
CA ASP A 93 5.81 -2.71 -11.45
C ASP A 93 6.75 -1.57 -11.03
N PHE A 94 6.38 -0.84 -9.97
CA PHE A 94 7.23 0.21 -9.41
C PHE A 94 8.59 -0.32 -8.93
N LEU A 95 8.62 -1.40 -8.16
CA LEU A 95 9.87 -1.92 -7.63
C LEU A 95 10.76 -2.56 -8.70
N SER A 96 10.19 -3.04 -9.81
CA SER A 96 10.95 -3.54 -10.96
C SER A 96 11.69 -2.41 -11.70
N THR A 97 11.13 -1.19 -11.71
CA THR A 97 11.78 -0.02 -12.30
C THR A 97 12.65 0.76 -11.30
N SER A 98 12.43 0.55 -10.00
CA SER A 98 13.15 1.20 -8.90
C SER A 98 13.64 0.18 -7.84
N PRO A 99 14.51 -0.77 -8.20
CA PRO A 99 14.84 -1.98 -7.42
C PRO A 99 15.52 -1.74 -6.06
N ASN A 100 16.06 -0.54 -5.85
CA ASN A 100 16.67 -0.15 -4.58
C ASN A 100 15.67 0.45 -3.57
N SER A 101 14.41 0.63 -3.96
CA SER A 101 13.37 1.24 -3.12
C SER A 101 12.72 0.26 -2.16
N ILE A 102 12.09 0.80 -1.12
CA ILE A 102 11.35 0.08 -0.09
C ILE A 102 9.95 0.69 -0.03
N LEU A 103 8.91 -0.09 -0.35
CA LEU A 103 7.53 0.35 -0.20
C LEU A 103 7.02 0.08 1.21
N THR A 104 6.45 1.08 1.88
CA THR A 104 5.72 0.93 3.15
C THR A 104 4.22 0.85 2.87
N PHE A 105 3.53 -0.07 3.56
CA PHE A 105 2.12 -0.34 3.36
C PHE A 105 1.39 -0.49 4.70
N PHE A 106 0.37 0.33 4.90
CA PHE A 106 -0.50 0.30 6.07
C PHE A 106 -1.86 0.89 5.71
N GLY A 107 -2.94 0.39 6.33
CA GLY A 107 -4.25 1.06 6.23
C GLY A 107 -4.35 2.27 7.18
N ASN A 108 -5.11 3.28 6.76
CA ASN A 108 -5.37 4.50 7.54
C ASN A 108 -6.41 4.34 8.64
N THR A 109 -7.11 3.21 8.71
CA THR A 109 -7.93 2.82 9.87
C THR A 109 -7.49 1.46 10.38
N SER A 110 -7.78 1.12 11.63
CA SER A 110 -7.49 -0.22 12.15
C SER A 110 -8.24 -1.28 11.34
N ALA A 111 -9.47 -0.98 10.93
CA ALA A 111 -10.27 -1.84 10.07
C ALA A 111 -9.61 -2.06 8.69
N LYS A 112 -9.19 -0.99 7.99
CA LYS A 112 -8.50 -1.11 6.70
C LYS A 112 -7.15 -1.79 6.83
N HIS A 113 -6.42 -1.51 7.90
CA HIS A 113 -5.12 -2.13 8.15
C HIS A 113 -5.25 -3.64 8.36
N ARG A 114 -6.26 -4.10 9.12
CA ARG A 114 -6.59 -5.53 9.24
C ARG A 114 -7.02 -6.12 7.89
N LEU A 115 -7.86 -5.40 7.16
CA LEU A 115 -8.37 -5.79 5.84
C LEU A 115 -7.24 -6.01 4.83
N TYR A 116 -6.23 -5.15 4.84
CA TYR A 116 -5.02 -5.23 4.01
C TYR A 116 -4.14 -6.41 4.42
N LYS A 117 -3.90 -6.60 5.73
CA LYS A 117 -3.17 -7.76 6.26
C LYS A 117 -3.82 -9.09 5.86
N MET A 118 -5.14 -9.19 5.93
CA MET A 118 -5.87 -10.38 5.46
C MET A 118 -5.66 -10.60 3.96
N GLY A 119 -5.73 -9.54 3.15
CA GLY A 119 -5.49 -9.67 1.71
C GLY A 119 -4.04 -10.05 1.38
N LEU A 120 -3.06 -9.51 2.11
CA LEU A 120 -1.67 -9.94 2.02
C LEU A 120 -1.54 -11.43 2.35
N ASN A 121 -2.07 -11.87 3.49
CA ASN A 121 -2.00 -13.28 3.92
C ASN A 121 -2.63 -14.23 2.90
N ASN A 122 -3.77 -13.85 2.31
CA ASN A 122 -4.45 -14.67 1.31
C ASN A 122 -3.65 -14.82 0.01
N ASN A 123 -2.74 -13.89 -0.27
CA ASN A 123 -1.91 -13.88 -1.48
C ASN A 123 -0.42 -14.11 -1.16
N LEU A 124 -0.09 -14.49 0.08
CA LEU A 124 1.28 -14.44 0.58
C LEU A 124 2.21 -15.34 -0.23
N ALA A 125 1.78 -16.57 -0.53
CA ALA A 125 2.57 -17.51 -1.32
C ALA A 125 2.96 -16.94 -2.70
N SER A 126 2.04 -16.22 -3.36
CA SER A 126 2.32 -15.59 -4.65
C SER A 126 3.19 -14.33 -4.50
N ILE A 127 2.95 -13.51 -3.48
CA ILE A 127 3.67 -12.24 -3.26
C ILE A 127 5.11 -12.51 -2.81
N GLU A 128 5.34 -13.49 -1.94
CA GLU A 128 6.68 -13.88 -1.46
C GLU A 128 7.58 -14.42 -2.57
N ASN A 129 7.04 -14.78 -3.73
CA ASN A 129 7.87 -15.15 -4.87
C ASN A 129 8.66 -13.95 -5.43
N TYR A 130 8.12 -12.72 -5.33
CA TYR A 130 8.72 -11.52 -5.91
C TYR A 130 9.33 -10.58 -4.88
N PHE A 131 8.79 -10.58 -3.66
CA PHE A 131 9.17 -9.61 -2.63
C PHE A 131 9.87 -10.24 -1.44
N ILE A 132 10.81 -9.47 -0.87
CA ILE A 132 11.23 -9.60 0.52
C ILE A 132 10.23 -8.77 1.35
N ILE A 133 9.49 -9.45 2.23
CA ILE A 133 8.43 -8.82 3.03
C ILE A 133 8.87 -8.76 4.49
N LYS A 134 8.87 -7.57 5.08
CA LYS A 134 9.15 -7.38 6.52
C LYS A 134 8.01 -6.65 7.20
N GLY A 135 7.74 -7.00 8.45
CA GLY A 135 6.88 -6.22 9.33
C GLY A 135 7.69 -5.23 10.16
N GLY A 136 7.26 -3.98 10.18
CA GLY A 136 7.85 -2.91 11.00
C GLY A 136 7.08 -2.72 12.30
N ILE A 137 7.81 -2.69 13.42
CA ILE A 137 7.30 -2.43 14.77
C ILE A 137 7.96 -1.14 15.26
N ILE A 138 7.16 -0.17 15.67
CA ILE A 138 7.64 1.11 16.19
C ILE A 138 7.46 1.07 17.70
N LYS A 139 8.55 0.94 18.45
CA LYS A 139 8.50 0.88 19.91
C LYS A 139 7.87 2.15 20.49
N ASP A 140 7.06 1.96 21.53
CA ASP A 140 6.37 3.02 22.28
C ASP A 140 5.42 3.90 21.45
N LEU A 141 5.14 3.53 20.20
CA LEU A 141 4.22 4.29 19.35
C LEU A 141 2.79 4.16 19.86
N LYS A 142 2.22 5.31 20.24
CA LYS A 142 0.78 5.41 20.52
C LYS A 142 0.08 5.93 19.27
N ILE A 143 -0.89 5.19 18.78
CA ILE A 143 -1.76 5.59 17.67
C ILE A 143 -3.11 6.02 18.25
N ILE A 144 -3.58 7.19 17.81
CA ILE A 144 -4.97 7.63 18.01
C ILE A 144 -5.73 7.43 16.70
N GLU A 145 -6.99 7.04 16.76
CA GLU A 145 -7.82 6.83 15.57
C GLU A 145 -9.14 7.59 15.69
N ASN A 146 -9.39 8.47 14.71
CA ASN A 146 -10.57 9.33 14.65
C ASN A 146 -11.32 9.09 13.33
N LEU A 147 -12.60 9.45 13.28
CA LEU A 147 -13.43 9.25 12.08
C LEU A 147 -12.98 10.11 10.88
N GLU A 148 -12.44 11.30 11.15
CA GLU A 148 -12.02 12.27 10.13
C GLU A 148 -10.62 11.94 9.60
N ASP A 149 -9.64 11.82 10.50
CA ASP A 149 -8.22 11.70 10.14
C ASP A 149 -7.68 10.27 10.10
N GLY A 150 -8.51 9.28 10.47
CA GLY A 150 -8.06 7.91 10.66
C GLY A 150 -7.01 7.78 11.77
N LYS A 151 -6.07 6.87 11.57
CA LYS A 151 -4.95 6.58 12.48
C LYS A 151 -3.86 7.63 12.34
N GLN A 152 -3.57 8.31 13.44
CA GLN A 152 -2.47 9.25 13.56
C GLN A 152 -1.53 8.85 14.70
N PRO A 153 -0.21 8.99 14.53
CA PRO A 153 0.72 8.80 15.63
C PRO A 153 0.57 9.97 16.63
N LYS A 154 0.55 9.67 17.93
CA LYS A 154 0.44 10.69 19.00
C LYS A 154 1.74 11.51 19.17
N SER A 155 2.84 11.04 18.60
CA SER A 155 4.16 11.66 18.64
C SER A 155 4.85 11.51 17.29
N ILE A 156 5.90 12.31 17.07
CA ILE A 156 6.80 12.11 15.93
C ILE A 156 7.37 10.68 15.99
N ILE A 157 7.40 10.03 14.83
CA ILE A 157 7.98 8.69 14.70
C ILE A 157 9.50 8.84 14.69
N ASP A 158 10.15 8.19 15.65
CA ASP A 158 11.59 8.05 15.71
C ASP A 158 12.01 6.83 14.87
N ILE A 159 12.72 7.10 13.77
CA ILE A 159 13.13 6.06 12.81
C ILE A 159 14.12 5.06 13.42
N GLU A 160 14.89 5.46 14.43
CA GLU A 160 15.86 4.60 15.11
C GLU A 160 15.18 3.57 16.02
N LYS A 161 13.91 3.81 16.38
CA LYS A 161 13.08 2.90 17.19
C LYS A 161 12.26 1.91 16.39
N ILE A 162 12.46 1.89 15.07
CA ILE A 162 11.78 0.95 14.19
C ILE A 162 12.54 -0.38 14.17
N GLU A 163 11.87 -1.43 14.62
CA GLU A 163 12.36 -2.80 14.50
C GLU A 163 11.70 -3.49 13.30
N TYR A 164 12.54 -4.09 12.46
CA TYR A 164 12.09 -4.86 11.31
C TYR A 164 12.28 -6.35 11.60
N GLN A 165 11.26 -7.15 11.29
CA GLN A 165 11.37 -8.60 11.29
C GLN A 165 10.78 -9.18 10.00
N GLN A 166 11.28 -10.34 9.57
CA GLN A 166 10.68 -11.07 8.46
C GLN A 166 9.17 -11.21 8.68
N TYR A 167 8.38 -10.95 7.64
CA TYR A 167 6.93 -11.00 7.76
C TYR A 167 6.49 -12.39 8.24
N ASN A 168 5.55 -12.39 9.18
CA ASN A 168 4.99 -13.60 9.75
C ASN A 168 3.49 -13.37 9.94
N PRO A 169 2.61 -14.11 9.25
CA PRO A 169 1.16 -13.96 9.34
C PRO A 169 0.62 -14.07 10.76
N ILE A 170 1.21 -14.94 11.58
CA ILE A 170 0.81 -15.18 12.98
C ILE A 170 1.11 -13.94 13.83
N LYS A 171 2.23 -13.27 13.57
CA LYS A 171 2.62 -12.02 14.26
C LYS A 171 2.06 -10.77 13.60
N SER A 172 1.23 -10.90 12.56
CA SER A 172 0.82 -9.77 11.72
C SER A 172 0.15 -8.65 12.53
N VAL A 173 -0.54 -8.96 13.62
CA VAL A 173 -1.17 -7.96 14.51
C VAL A 173 -0.18 -6.99 15.16
N LEU A 174 1.08 -7.40 15.36
CA LEU A 174 2.12 -6.60 16.01
C LEU A 174 2.71 -5.52 15.09
N TYR A 175 2.58 -5.69 13.78
CA TYR A 175 3.18 -4.78 12.81
C TYR A 175 2.40 -3.47 12.71
N ASN A 176 3.08 -2.34 12.90
CA ASN A 176 2.52 -1.02 12.63
C ASN A 176 2.39 -0.77 11.12
N PHE A 177 3.30 -1.31 10.33
CA PHE A 177 3.31 -1.26 8.87
C PHE A 177 4.04 -2.48 8.29
N ILE A 178 3.85 -2.72 7.00
CA ILE A 178 4.53 -3.77 6.24
C ILE A 178 5.44 -3.11 5.21
N THR A 179 6.54 -3.77 4.88
CA THR A 179 7.46 -3.33 3.83
C THR A 179 7.57 -4.36 2.72
N PHE A 180 7.80 -3.88 1.50
CA PHE A 180 8.10 -4.68 0.33
C PHE A 180 9.40 -4.16 -0.30
N GLU A 181 10.35 -5.06 -0.50
CA GLU A 181 11.53 -4.87 -1.33
C GLU A 181 11.49 -5.92 -2.44
N ILE A 182 11.93 -5.60 -3.65
CA ILE A 182 12.03 -6.60 -4.71
C ILE A 182 13.20 -7.55 -4.44
N LYS A 183 13.00 -8.84 -4.70
CA LYS A 183 14.09 -9.83 -4.61
C LYS A 183 15.12 -9.59 -5.70
N ASP A 184 16.37 -9.96 -5.41
CA ASP A 184 17.51 -9.78 -6.32
C ASP A 184 17.29 -10.43 -7.70
N ASP A 185 16.58 -11.55 -7.76
CA ASP A 185 16.25 -12.26 -9.01
C ASP A 185 15.37 -11.45 -9.98
N PHE A 186 14.76 -10.36 -9.51
CA PHE A 186 13.86 -9.49 -10.28
C PHE A 186 14.36 -8.03 -10.33
N LYS A 187 15.61 -7.78 -9.95
CA LYS A 187 16.26 -6.46 -10.06
C LYS A 187 16.83 -6.21 -11.44
#